data_AF-A0ABD3CA78-F1
#
_entry.id   AF-A0ABD3CA78-F1
#
_cell.length_a   1.000
_cell.length_b   1.000
_cell.length_c   1.000
_cell.angle_alpha   90.00
_cell.angle_beta   90.00
_cell.angle_gamma   90.00
#
_symmetry.space_group_name_H-M   'P 1'
#
loop_
_entity.id
_entity.type
_entity.pdbx_description
1 polymer ?
#
loop_
_entity_poly.entity_id
_entity_poly.type
_entity_poly.pdbx_seq_one_letter_code
_entity_poly.pdbx_strand_id
1 'polypeptide(L)'
;MQKNTTPWPGEFDAAVVVHSKCVIPIAASIQPIRPHVDLQVLPYHPLRCKTCSSVLNPYCRADFTALIWICLFCFQRNHFPQHYQSISQRPKDQVG
;
A
#
# COMPACT_ATOMS: atom_id res chain seq x y z
N MET A 1 -3.00 -33.69 -21.52
CA MET A 1 -1.75 -33.45 -20.77
C MET A 1 -1.95 -32.21 -19.92
N GLN A 2 -2.50 -32.38 -18.72
CA GLN A 2 -2.80 -31.27 -17.80
C GLN A 2 -1.51 -30.85 -17.10
N LYS A 3 -1.16 -29.57 -17.20
CA LYS A 3 -0.01 -29.00 -16.50
C LYS A 3 -0.47 -28.64 -15.08
N ASN A 4 -0.12 -29.48 -14.12
CA ASN A 4 -0.27 -29.20 -12.70
C ASN A 4 0.82 -28.21 -12.29
N THR A 5 0.45 -26.96 -12.11
CA THR A 5 1.25 -26.00 -11.34
C THR A 5 0.46 -25.65 -10.09
N THR A 6 0.90 -26.19 -8.96
CA THR A 6 0.41 -25.78 -7.63
C THR A 6 0.81 -24.32 -7.39
N PRO A 7 -0.10 -23.42 -6.98
CA PRO A 7 0.27 -22.06 -6.60
C PRO A 7 1.00 -22.06 -5.25
N TRP A 8 1.92 -21.11 -5.09
CA TRP A 8 2.68 -20.87 -3.88
C TRP A 8 1.77 -20.32 -2.76
N PRO A 9 2.12 -20.50 -1.47
CA PRO A 9 1.40 -19.88 -0.35
C PRO A 9 1.61 -18.36 -0.39
N GLY A 10 0.67 -17.64 -1.00
CA GLY A 10 0.75 -16.19 -1.19
C GLY A 10 -0.02 -15.65 -2.39
N GLU A 11 -0.51 -16.52 -3.28
CA GLU A 11 -1.44 -16.11 -4.33
C GLU A 11 -2.84 -15.97 -3.72
N PHE A 12 -3.19 -14.75 -3.31
CA PHE A 12 -4.61 -14.43 -3.11
C PHE A 12 -5.22 -14.42 -4.51
N ASP A 13 -5.81 -15.55 -4.93
CA ASP A 13 -6.75 -15.55 -6.04
C ASP A 13 -7.65 -14.34 -5.87
N ALA A 14 -7.74 -13.50 -6.90
CA ALA A 14 -8.61 -12.33 -6.89
C ALA A 14 -10.00 -12.83 -6.51
N ALA A 15 -10.35 -12.64 -5.25
CA ALA A 15 -11.55 -13.18 -4.67
C ALA A 15 -12.72 -12.35 -5.19
N VAL A 16 -13.13 -12.62 -6.44
CA VAL A 16 -14.55 -12.74 -6.72
C VAL A 16 -15.01 -14.08 -6.11
N VAL A 17 -14.75 -14.24 -4.81
CA VAL A 17 -15.33 -15.31 -4.00
C VAL A 17 -16.77 -14.89 -3.83
N VAL A 18 -17.61 -15.49 -4.66
CA VAL A 18 -19.07 -15.54 -4.64
C VAL A 18 -19.67 -14.94 -3.37
N HIS A 19 -19.85 -13.61 -3.37
CA HIS A 19 -20.40 -12.84 -2.26
C HIS A 19 -21.76 -13.39 -1.81
N SER A 20 -22.49 -14.03 -2.73
CA SER A 20 -23.85 -14.54 -2.55
C SER A 20 -23.97 -15.79 -1.67
N LYS A 21 -22.87 -16.43 -1.26
CA LYS A 21 -22.91 -17.67 -0.43
C LYS A 21 -22.33 -17.50 0.97
N CYS A 22 -21.74 -16.34 1.27
CA CYS A 22 -21.18 -16.07 2.60
C CYS A 22 -22.27 -15.45 3.48
N VAL A 23 -22.73 -16.20 4.48
CA VAL A 23 -23.73 -15.73 5.47
C VAL A 23 -23.17 -14.60 6.34
N ILE A 24 -21.84 -14.49 6.44
CA ILE A 24 -21.16 -13.47 7.24
C ILE A 24 -20.63 -12.37 6.28
N PRO A 25 -20.91 -11.09 6.54
CA PRO A 25 -20.39 -10.01 5.72
C PRO A 25 -18.87 -9.91 5.81
N ILE A 26 -18.22 -9.46 4.73
CA ILE A 26 -16.82 -9.03 4.78
C ILE A 26 -16.76 -7.78 5.65
N ALA A 27 -16.18 -7.91 6.85
CA ALA A 27 -16.10 -6.83 7.82
C ALA A 27 -14.72 -6.79 8.47
N ALA A 28 -14.29 -5.60 8.88
CA ALA A 28 -13.09 -5.39 9.67
C ALA A 28 -13.42 -4.49 10.86
N SER A 29 -12.96 -4.87 12.06
CA SER A 29 -12.99 -3.99 13.24
C SER A 29 -11.70 -3.19 13.27
N ILE A 30 -11.80 -1.86 13.20
CA ILE A 30 -10.65 -0.96 13.14
C ILE A 30 -10.69 -0.06 14.38
N GLN A 31 -9.55 0.07 15.07
CA GLN A 31 -9.35 1.04 16.14
C GLN A 31 -8.43 2.16 15.62
N PRO A 32 -8.98 3.31 15.19
CA PRO A 32 -8.18 4.35 14.53
C PRO A 32 -7.13 4.98 15.44
N ILE A 33 -7.42 5.09 16.74
CA ILE A 33 -6.57 5.70 17.76
C ILE A 33 -6.07 4.63 18.71
N ARG A 34 -5.43 3.59 18.16
CA ARG A 34 -4.74 2.59 18.98
C ARG A 34 -3.33 3.11 19.28
N PRO A 35 -2.98 3.36 20.56
CA PRO A 35 -1.61 3.73 20.89
C PRO A 35 -0.68 2.56 20.54
N HIS A 36 0.43 2.87 19.88
CA HIS A 36 1.46 1.91 19.49
C HIS A 36 2.81 2.55 19.72
N VAL A 37 3.73 1.81 20.36
CA VAL A 37 5.02 2.33 20.79
C VAL A 37 5.89 2.81 19.62
N ASP A 38 5.77 2.16 18.46
CA ASP A 38 6.55 2.51 17.26
C ASP A 38 5.85 3.49 16.30
N LEU A 39 4.69 4.06 16.68
CA LEU A 39 4.03 5.06 15.83
C LEU A 39 4.74 6.40 15.95
N GLN A 40 5.53 6.73 14.93
CA GLN A 40 6.16 8.04 14.81
C GLN A 40 5.16 9.08 14.26
N VAL A 41 4.96 10.17 14.99
CA VAL A 41 4.26 11.36 14.49
C VAL A 41 5.19 12.14 13.56
N LEU A 42 4.72 12.38 12.34
CA LEU A 42 5.49 13.08 11.32
C LEU A 42 5.19 14.59 11.36
N PRO A 43 6.21 15.47 11.36
CA PRO A 43 6.03 16.92 11.50
C PRO A 43 5.63 17.60 10.17
N TYR A 44 4.86 16.92 9.33
CA TYR A 44 4.42 17.42 8.02
C TYR A 44 3.05 16.86 7.65
N HIS A 45 2.37 17.56 6.74
CA HIS A 45 1.07 17.13 6.26
C HIS A 45 1.18 15.88 5.35
N PRO A 46 0.16 15.01 5.35
CA PRO A 46 0.16 13.82 4.49
C PRO A 46 0.23 14.20 3.02
N LEU A 47 1.04 13.47 2.26
CA LEU A 47 1.13 13.64 0.80
C LEU A 47 -0.13 13.10 0.16
N ARG A 48 -0.92 13.98 -0.46
CA ARG A 48 -2.18 13.63 -1.12
C ARG A 48 -1.98 13.49 -2.62
N CYS A 49 -2.68 12.53 -3.22
CA CYS A 49 -2.78 12.43 -4.66
C CYS A 49 -3.56 13.63 -5.21
N LYS A 50 -3.08 14.22 -6.31
CA LYS A 50 -3.71 15.40 -6.95
C LYS A 50 -5.11 15.13 -7.50
N THR A 51 -5.43 13.88 -7.84
CA THR A 51 -6.71 13.53 -8.50
C THR A 51 -7.74 12.97 -7.53
N CYS A 52 -7.37 11.98 -6.71
CA CYS A 52 -8.32 11.26 -5.86
C CYS A 52 -8.21 11.59 -4.35
N SER A 53 -7.33 12.51 -3.96
CA SER A 53 -7.09 12.90 -2.55
C SER A 53 -6.61 11.79 -1.61
N SER A 54 -6.32 10.59 -2.12
CA SER A 54 -5.75 9.48 -1.33
C SER A 54 -4.37 9.86 -0.79
N VAL A 55 -4.02 9.33 0.38
CA VAL A 55 -2.73 9.59 1.03
C VAL A 55 -1.67 8.57 0.55
N LEU A 56 -0.45 9.04 0.32
CA LEU A 56 0.72 8.20 0.08
C LEU A 56 0.86 7.17 1.21
N ASN A 57 0.98 5.90 0.83
CA ASN A 57 1.10 4.79 1.77
C ASN A 57 2.14 3.78 1.27
N PRO A 58 2.61 2.85 2.12
CA PRO A 58 3.69 1.91 1.78
C PRO A 58 3.41 0.96 0.61
N TYR A 59 2.15 0.84 0.20
CA TYR A 59 1.77 0.00 -0.92
C TYR A 59 1.94 0.74 -2.25
N CYS A 60 2.02 2.08 -2.26
CA CYS A 60 2.23 2.87 -3.48
C CYS A 60 3.60 2.56 -4.08
N ARG A 61 3.69 2.49 -5.42
CA ARG A 61 4.99 2.37 -6.07
C ARG A 61 5.71 3.71 -6.07
N ALA A 62 6.92 3.75 -5.54
CA ALA A 62 7.78 4.93 -5.53
C ALA A 62 8.98 4.71 -6.46
N ASP A 63 9.27 5.71 -7.28
CA ASP A 63 10.49 5.86 -8.06
C ASP A 63 11.33 6.97 -7.42
N PHE A 64 12.44 6.57 -6.80
CA PHE A 64 13.35 7.47 -6.08
C PHE A 64 14.31 8.21 -7.02
N THR A 65 14.51 7.71 -8.25
CA THR A 65 15.35 8.38 -9.26
C THR A 65 14.61 9.55 -9.88
N ALA A 66 13.35 9.33 -10.27
CA ALA A 66 12.51 10.37 -10.86
C ALA A 66 11.80 11.25 -9.80
N LEU A 67 11.92 10.89 -8.52
CA LEU A 67 11.20 11.49 -7.39
C LEU A 67 9.68 11.55 -7.64
N ILE A 68 9.11 10.42 -8.07
CA ILE A 68 7.69 10.26 -8.37
C ILE A 68 7.13 9.07 -7.60
N TRP A 69 5.85 9.14 -7.21
CA TRP A 69 5.10 8.00 -6.71
C TRP A 69 3.79 7.81 -7.49
N ILE A 70 3.36 6.56 -7.60
CA ILE A 70 2.16 6.14 -8.32
C ILE A 70 1.10 5.77 -7.29
N CYS A 71 -0.07 6.41 -7.39
CA CYS A 71 -1.20 6.13 -6.51
C CYS A 71 -1.81 4.75 -6.83
N LEU A 72 -2.17 3.97 -5.81
CA LEU A 72 -2.79 2.65 -5.98
C LEU A 72 -4.26 2.69 -6.39
N PHE A 73 -4.95 3.78 -6.06
CA PHE A 73 -6.39 3.90 -6.30
C PHE A 73 -6.70 4.37 -7.71
N CYS A 74 -5.96 5.37 -8.20
CA CYS A 74 -6.20 5.99 -9.50
C CYS A 74 -5.03 5.86 -10.48
N PHE A 75 -3.92 5.22 -10.10
CA PHE A 75 -2.72 5.04 -10.93
C PHE A 75 -2.07 6.36 -11.40
N GLN A 76 -2.46 7.50 -10.83
CA GLN A 76 -1.88 8.80 -11.13
C GLN A 76 -0.43 8.87 -10.64
N ARG A 77 0.44 9.44 -11.49
CA ARG A 77 1.81 9.83 -11.13
C ARG A 77 1.81 11.16 -10.38
N ASN A 78 2.41 11.20 -9.21
CA ASN A 78 2.51 12.37 -8.34
C ASN A 78 3.99 12.61 -8.01
N HIS A 79 4.44 13.87 -8.04
CA HIS A 79 5.82 14.22 -7.68
C HIS A 79 5.98 14.31 -6.16
N PHE A 80 7.15 13.93 -5.66
CA PHE A 80 7.52 14.22 -4.28
C PHE A 80 7.79 15.73 -4.08
N PRO A 81 7.46 16.28 -2.91
CA PRO A 81 7.86 17.63 -2.52
C PRO A 81 9.38 17.80 -2.43
N GLN A 82 9.87 19.05 -2.45
CA GLN A 82 11.31 19.35 -2.40
C GLN A 82 12.02 18.79 -1.15
N HIS A 83 11.35 18.75 0.00
CA HIS A 83 11.92 18.19 1.23
C HIS A 83 12.08 16.66 1.22
N TYR A 84 11.63 15.98 0.16
CA TYR A 84 11.83 14.56 -0.08
C TYR A 84 12.96 14.27 -1.08
N GLN A 85 13.75 15.25 -1.51
CA GLN A 85 14.78 15.04 -2.55
C GLN A 85 15.88 14.05 -2.17
N SER A 86 16.14 13.84 -0.88
CA SER A 86 17.18 12.92 -0.38
C SER A 86 16.66 11.53 -0.01
N ILE A 87 15.43 11.17 -0.40
CA ILE A 87 14.90 9.84 -0.10
C ILE A 87 15.63 8.77 -0.91
N SER A 88 16.00 7.68 -0.23
CA SER A 88 16.66 6.53 -0.83
C SER A 88 15.89 5.26 -0.54
N GLN A 89 16.04 4.28 -1.43
CA GLN A 89 15.48 2.95 -1.24
C GLN A 89 16.22 2.27 -0.08
N ARG A 90 15.53 2.07 1.06
CA ARG A 90 15.99 1.12 2.08
C ARG A 90 15.59 -0.29 1.65
N PRO A 91 16.52 -1.26 1.57
CA PRO A 91 16.17 -2.67 1.37
C PRO A 91 15.21 -3.11 2.47
N LYS A 92 14.10 -3.77 2.11
CA LYS A 92 13.09 -4.23 3.07
C LYS A 92 13.49 -5.55 3.77
N ASP A 93 14.77 -5.94 3.66
CA ASP A 93 15.23 -7.30 3.92
C ASP A 93 16.20 -7.39 5.13
N GLN A 94 16.31 -6.33 5.93
CA GLN A 94 17.14 -6.30 7.15
C GLN A 94 16.31 -6.08 8.42
N VAL A 95 15.30 -6.94 8.63
CA VAL A 95 14.74 -7.18 9.97
C VAL A 95 15.05 -8.64 10.27
N GLY A 96 16.08 -8.84 11.09
CA GLY A 96 16.27 -10.08 11.85
C GLY A 96 15.37 -10.13 13.07
#